data_AF-A0A6A6I4G3-F1
#
_entry.id   AF-A0A6A6I4G3-F1
#
_cell.length_a   1.000
_cell.length_b   1.000
_cell.length_c   1.000
_cell.angle_alpha   90.00
_cell.angle_beta   90.00
_cell.angle_gamma   90.00
#
_symmetry.space_group_name_H-M   'P 1'
#
loop_
_entity.id
_entity.type
_entity.pdbx_description
1 polymer ?
#
loop_
_entity_poly.entity_id
_entity_poly.type
_entity_poly.pdbx_seq_one_letter_code
_entity_poly.pdbx_strand_id
1 'polypeptide(L)'
;MRSTDERRLSRYGLVALLILTQLFALCSVGIAAYRFGQLQGSTPRKSNIPDFYGVKAHGAFDSGIRTQTLFFDYNRTFAERPSIETDQAWEAIFPPHGGFFHDDVLAPTGASLAVYHQLHCLDAIRHAYYVLLDAVVDGHNVTFSELDDYSTDWHTRHCIDFLRQMLMCNADLTIEEVDPSLGGIRGFGNGREHECVIWEDVRNWSIAHQQ
;
A
#
# COMPACT_ATOMS: atom_id res chain seq x y z
N MET A 1 -37.97 -41.92 -58.21
CA MET A 1 -36.62 -41.64 -58.77
C MET A 1 -36.18 -40.28 -58.22
N ARG A 2 -35.49 -40.23 -57.07
CA ARG A 2 -35.04 -38.95 -56.46
C ARG A 2 -33.90 -38.35 -57.29
N SER A 3 -34.01 -37.06 -57.63
CA SER A 3 -33.07 -36.36 -58.50
C SER A 3 -31.65 -36.37 -57.90
N THR A 4 -30.64 -36.27 -58.75
CA THR A 4 -29.22 -36.17 -58.37
C THR A 4 -28.94 -34.99 -57.43
N ASP A 5 -29.81 -33.98 -57.42
CA ASP A 5 -29.71 -32.77 -56.60
C ASP A 5 -30.06 -33.03 -55.12
N GLU A 6 -31.09 -33.84 -54.84
CA GLU A 6 -31.45 -34.24 -53.47
C GLU A 6 -30.34 -35.06 -52.79
N ARG A 7 -29.60 -35.85 -53.57
CA ARG A 7 -28.43 -36.61 -53.06
C ARG A 7 -27.23 -35.72 -52.76
N ARG A 8 -27.04 -34.62 -53.49
CA ARG A 8 -26.02 -33.60 -53.18
C ARG A 8 -26.39 -32.82 -51.92
N LEU A 9 -27.63 -32.34 -51.81
CA LEU A 9 -28.13 -31.62 -50.63
C LEU A 9 -28.04 -32.49 -49.36
N SER A 10 -28.34 -33.79 -49.46
CA SER A 10 -28.17 -34.73 -48.34
C SER A 10 -26.71 -34.91 -47.92
N ARG A 11 -25.76 -34.96 -48.87
CA ARG A 11 -24.32 -35.06 -48.55
C ARG A 11 -23.79 -33.79 -47.90
N TYR A 12 -24.19 -32.61 -48.38
CA TYR A 12 -23.82 -31.34 -47.74
C TYR A 12 -24.46 -31.19 -46.36
N GLY A 13 -25.70 -31.66 -46.18
CA GLY A 13 -26.36 -31.71 -44.87
C GLY A 13 -25.64 -32.63 -43.87
N LEU A 14 -25.16 -33.79 -44.33
CA LEU A 14 -24.40 -34.72 -43.48
C LEU A 14 -23.03 -34.15 -43.08
N VAL A 15 -22.34 -33.50 -44.01
CA VAL A 15 -21.05 -32.83 -43.73
C VAL A 15 -21.24 -31.63 -42.79
N ALA A 16 -22.28 -30.83 -43.00
CA ALA A 16 -22.61 -29.72 -42.10
C ALA A 16 -22.97 -30.23 -40.68
N LEU A 17 -23.71 -31.33 -40.56
CA LEU A 17 -24.03 -31.94 -39.28
C LEU A 17 -22.76 -32.45 -38.57
N LEU A 18 -21.84 -33.09 -39.29
CA LEU A 18 -20.56 -33.54 -38.72
C LEU A 18 -19.70 -32.36 -38.24
N ILE A 19 -19.60 -31.28 -39.02
CA ILE A 19 -18.86 -30.08 -38.62
C ILE A 19 -19.49 -29.44 -37.38
N LEU A 20 -20.82 -29.31 -37.34
CA LEU A 20 -21.53 -28.76 -36.18
C LEU A 20 -21.33 -29.62 -34.94
N THR A 21 -21.36 -30.95 -35.05
CA THR A 21 -21.10 -31.84 -33.90
C THR A 21 -19.67 -31.74 -33.40
N GLN A 22 -18.68 -31.56 -34.30
CA GLN A 22 -17.29 -31.37 -33.91
C GLN A 22 -17.06 -30.01 -33.24
N LEU A 23 -17.69 -28.95 -33.72
CA LEU A 23 -17.64 -27.62 -33.08
C LEU A 23 -18.31 -27.62 -31.70
N PHE A 24 -19.44 -28.31 -31.54
CA PHE A 24 -20.09 -28.48 -30.24
C PHE A 24 -19.22 -29.27 -29.25
N ALA A 25 -18.56 -30.33 -29.72
CA ALA A 25 -17.64 -31.12 -28.89
C ALA A 25 -16.39 -30.32 -28.46
N LEU A 26 -15.83 -29.51 -29.35
CA LEU A 26 -14.70 -28.62 -29.02
C LEU A 26 -15.13 -27.53 -28.02
N CYS A 27 -16.32 -26.98 -28.19
CA CYS A 27 -16.87 -25.97 -27.29
C CYS A 27 -17.16 -26.56 -25.89
N SER A 28 -17.71 -27.78 -25.81
CA SER A 28 -17.97 -28.43 -24.52
C SER A 28 -16.69 -28.82 -23.78
N VAL A 29 -15.64 -29.24 -24.50
CA VAL A 29 -14.31 -29.49 -23.91
C VAL A 29 -13.66 -28.19 -23.44
N GLY A 30 -13.76 -27.10 -24.21
CA GLY A 30 -13.25 -25.78 -23.80
C GLY A 30 -13.97 -25.22 -22.57
N ILE A 31 -15.29 -25.36 -22.49
CA ILE A 31 -16.09 -24.95 -21.32
C ILE A 31 -15.74 -25.83 -20.11
N ALA A 32 -15.55 -27.13 -20.29
CA ALA A 32 -15.13 -28.03 -19.22
C ALA A 32 -13.72 -27.71 -18.71
N ALA A 33 -12.77 -27.43 -19.59
CA ALA A 33 -11.41 -27.01 -19.23
C ALA A 33 -11.39 -25.65 -18.51
N TYR A 34 -12.20 -24.69 -18.96
CA TYR A 34 -12.38 -23.40 -18.27
C TYR A 34 -12.99 -23.57 -16.87
N ARG A 35 -14.03 -24.41 -16.74
CA ARG A 35 -14.65 -24.74 -15.45
C ARG A 35 -13.68 -25.47 -14.53
N PHE A 36 -12.84 -26.36 -15.06
CA PHE A 36 -11.83 -27.07 -14.29
C PHE A 36 -10.68 -26.14 -13.84
N GLY A 37 -10.27 -25.20 -14.70
CA GLY A 37 -9.34 -24.13 -14.35
C GLY A 37 -9.88 -23.20 -13.26
N GLN A 38 -11.18 -22.91 -13.24
CA GLN A 38 -11.81 -22.17 -12.13
C GLN A 38 -11.96 -22.98 -10.85
N LEU A 39 -12.07 -24.31 -10.91
CA LEU A 39 -12.08 -25.17 -9.72
C LEU A 39 -10.69 -25.39 -9.12
N GLN A 40 -9.62 -25.23 -9.91
CA GLN A 40 -8.23 -25.25 -9.46
C GLN A 40 -7.69 -23.85 -9.09
N GLY A 41 -8.43 -22.79 -9.43
CA GLY A 41 -8.20 -21.43 -8.92
C GLY A 41 -8.52 -21.37 -7.43
N SER A 42 -7.46 -21.39 -6.63
CA SER A 42 -7.45 -21.12 -5.18
C SER A 42 -8.55 -21.82 -4.38
N THR A 43 -8.21 -22.97 -3.81
CA THR A 43 -8.81 -23.35 -2.52
C THR A 43 -8.67 -22.14 -1.57
N PRO A 44 -9.75 -21.63 -0.98
CA PRO A 44 -9.62 -20.62 0.06
C PRO A 44 -8.86 -21.28 1.19
N ARG A 45 -7.64 -20.82 1.47
CA ARG A 45 -7.02 -21.08 2.76
C ARG A 45 -8.03 -20.53 3.76
N LYS A 46 -8.65 -21.40 4.57
CA LYS A 46 -9.50 -20.97 5.68
C LYS A 46 -8.66 -20.05 6.57
N SER A 47 -8.76 -18.75 6.38
CA SER A 47 -8.31 -17.79 7.37
C SER A 47 -9.33 -17.90 8.49
N ASN A 48 -8.90 -18.52 9.60
CA ASN A 48 -9.59 -18.35 10.86
C ASN A 48 -9.35 -16.88 11.28
N ILE A 49 -10.16 -15.94 10.78
CA ILE A 49 -10.17 -14.55 11.26
C ILE A 49 -11.15 -14.50 12.44
N PRO A 50 -10.60 -14.58 13.66
CA PRO A 50 -10.82 -13.57 14.69
C PRO A 50 -9.45 -13.13 15.23
N ASP A 51 -9.03 -11.87 15.17
CA ASP A 51 -9.56 -10.75 15.96
C ASP A 51 -9.24 -9.43 15.25
N PHE A 52 -10.28 -8.69 14.84
CA PHE A 52 -10.18 -7.37 14.23
C PHE A 52 -10.07 -6.27 15.32
N TYR A 53 -9.19 -6.49 16.30
CA TYR A 53 -8.81 -5.55 17.39
C TYR A 53 -7.38 -5.81 17.89
N GLY A 54 -6.43 -6.07 16.99
CA GLY A 54 -5.03 -6.26 17.38
C GLY A 54 -4.22 -6.97 16.31
N VAL A 55 -4.02 -6.31 15.16
CA VAL A 55 -3.13 -6.78 14.10
C VAL A 55 -1.75 -7.03 14.72
N LYS A 56 -1.45 -8.31 15.01
CA LYS A 56 -0.08 -8.72 15.34
C LYS A 56 0.72 -8.62 14.05
N ALA A 57 1.85 -7.92 14.10
CA ALA A 57 2.85 -7.93 13.05
C ALA A 57 3.19 -9.40 12.74
N HIS A 58 2.74 -9.87 11.58
CA HIS A 58 2.95 -11.23 11.12
C HIS A 58 4.11 -11.21 10.13
N GLY A 59 5.32 -11.52 10.59
CA GLY A 59 6.40 -11.93 9.68
C GLY A 59 7.79 -11.45 10.03
N ALA A 60 7.92 -10.31 10.70
CA ALA A 60 9.21 -9.62 10.81
C ALA A 60 10.31 -10.50 11.41
N PHE A 61 11.49 -10.40 10.80
CA PHE A 61 12.80 -10.62 11.43
C PHE A 61 12.70 -10.41 12.95
N ASP A 62 13.10 -11.40 13.75
CA ASP A 62 13.13 -11.29 15.22
C ASP A 62 14.15 -10.23 15.62
N SER A 63 13.71 -8.97 15.54
CA SER A 63 14.49 -7.78 15.85
C SER A 63 14.69 -7.63 17.35
N GLY A 64 14.05 -8.47 18.18
CA GLY A 64 13.97 -8.29 19.63
C GLY A 64 13.21 -7.03 20.05
N ILE A 65 12.59 -6.30 19.11
CA ILE A 65 11.83 -5.09 19.40
C ILE A 65 10.50 -5.48 20.04
N ARG A 66 10.26 -4.98 21.25
CA ARG A 66 9.04 -5.25 22.02
C ARG A 66 7.88 -4.42 21.47
N THR A 67 6.67 -4.96 21.58
CA THR A 67 5.43 -4.24 21.27
C THR A 67 4.82 -3.64 22.53
N GLN A 68 4.06 -2.54 22.37
CA GLN A 68 3.28 -1.91 23.42
C GLN A 68 1.93 -1.45 22.89
N THR A 69 0.95 -1.29 23.79
CA THR A 69 -0.35 -0.70 23.48
C THR A 69 -0.38 0.73 24.01
N LEU A 70 -0.81 1.68 23.17
CA LEU A 70 -0.98 3.08 23.55
C LEU A 70 -2.26 3.66 22.93
N PHE A 71 -2.78 4.71 23.57
CA PHE A 71 -3.79 5.58 22.95
C PHE A 71 -3.09 6.69 22.18
N PHE A 72 -3.72 7.13 21.09
CA PHE A 72 -3.22 8.26 20.32
C PHE A 72 -3.89 9.53 20.82
N ASP A 73 -3.05 10.47 21.22
CA ASP A 73 -3.46 11.81 21.65
C ASP A 73 -2.80 12.83 20.73
N TYR A 74 -3.57 13.81 20.26
CA TYR A 74 -3.03 14.83 19.37
C TYR A 74 -1.97 15.67 20.09
N ASN A 75 -0.75 15.65 19.56
CA ASN A 75 0.36 16.43 20.05
C ASN A 75 0.70 17.56 19.06
N ARG A 76 0.29 18.78 19.43
CA ARG A 76 0.46 19.97 18.60
C ARG A 76 1.92 20.25 18.26
N THR A 77 2.87 19.97 19.15
CA THR A 77 4.29 20.28 18.93
C THR A 77 4.83 19.61 17.67
N PHE A 78 4.32 18.44 17.28
CA PHE A 78 4.77 17.76 16.06
C PHE A 78 4.07 18.23 14.78
N ALA A 79 3.03 19.04 14.88
CA ALA A 79 2.24 19.49 13.74
C ALA A 79 2.36 21.00 13.46
N GLU A 80 2.86 21.78 14.42
CA GLU A 80 3.02 23.23 14.29
C GLU A 80 4.15 23.62 13.32
N ARG A 81 4.19 24.92 13.03
CA ARG A 81 5.20 25.57 12.17
C ARG A 81 6.64 25.26 12.63
N PRO A 82 7.59 25.07 11.68
CA PRO A 82 9.00 24.98 12.00
C PRO A 82 9.48 26.11 12.90
N SER A 83 10.15 25.71 13.97
CA SER A 83 10.64 26.53 15.06
C SER A 83 11.68 25.73 15.83
N ILE A 84 12.47 26.39 16.68
CA ILE A 84 13.47 25.70 17.50
C ILE A 84 12.82 24.57 18.32
N GLU A 85 11.63 24.80 18.90
CA GLU A 85 10.94 23.80 19.73
C GLU A 85 10.43 22.62 18.89
N THR A 86 9.71 22.89 17.79
CA THR A 86 9.14 21.83 16.96
C THR A 86 10.24 21.01 16.27
N ASP A 87 11.29 21.66 15.80
CA ASP A 87 12.35 21.01 15.04
C ASP A 87 13.19 20.14 15.99
N GLN A 88 13.43 20.60 17.22
CA GLN A 88 14.03 19.75 18.27
C GLN A 88 13.14 18.55 18.64
N ALA A 89 11.81 18.73 18.68
CA ALA A 89 10.90 17.63 18.95
C ALA A 89 10.98 16.57 17.84
N TRP A 90 11.02 16.97 16.57
CA TRP A 90 11.22 16.07 15.43
C TRP A 90 12.59 15.40 15.44
N GLU A 91 13.67 16.13 15.67
CA GLU A 91 15.03 15.58 15.80
C GLU A 91 15.11 14.52 16.91
N ALA A 92 14.42 14.72 18.03
CA ALA A 92 14.41 13.79 19.16
C ALA A 92 13.72 12.44 18.86
N ILE A 93 12.97 12.32 17.76
CA ILE A 93 12.40 11.04 17.32
C ILE A 93 13.52 10.12 16.79
N PHE A 94 14.54 10.70 16.16
CA PHE A 94 15.57 9.95 15.47
C PHE A 94 16.68 9.50 16.42
N PRO A 95 17.24 8.30 16.23
CA PRO A 95 18.53 7.95 16.79
C PRO A 95 19.63 8.91 16.29
N PRO A 96 20.83 8.88 16.92
CA PRO A 96 21.99 9.58 16.39
C PRO A 96 22.17 9.35 14.89
N HIS A 97 22.63 10.37 14.18
CA HIS A 97 22.80 10.34 12.73
C HIS A 97 21.52 10.07 11.93
N GLY A 98 20.34 10.40 12.47
CA GLY A 98 19.07 10.29 11.75
C GLY A 98 18.56 8.86 11.59
N GLY A 99 19.08 7.92 12.39
CA GLY A 99 18.72 6.49 12.29
C GLY A 99 19.54 5.69 11.29
N PHE A 100 20.54 6.30 10.63
CA PHE A 100 21.48 5.58 9.78
C PHE A 100 22.41 4.69 10.62
N PHE A 101 22.64 3.48 10.13
CA PHE A 101 23.53 2.49 10.74
C PHE A 101 24.37 1.79 9.68
N HIS A 102 25.41 1.09 10.14
CA HIS A 102 26.30 0.28 9.33
C HIS A 102 26.35 -1.14 9.90
N ASP A 103 26.29 -2.14 9.03
CA ASP A 103 26.46 -3.54 9.40
C ASP A 103 27.19 -4.26 8.26
N ASP A 104 28.26 -4.98 8.56
CA ASP A 104 29.15 -5.57 7.54
C ASP A 104 28.44 -6.59 6.64
N VAL A 105 27.32 -7.17 7.11
CA VAL A 105 26.58 -8.21 6.39
C VAL A 105 25.26 -7.67 5.85
N LEU A 106 24.51 -6.95 6.69
CA LEU A 106 23.16 -6.47 6.39
C LEU A 106 23.14 -5.09 5.75
N ALA A 107 24.17 -4.26 5.92
CA ALA A 107 24.21 -2.87 5.43
C ALA A 107 25.66 -2.39 5.18
N PRO A 108 26.42 -3.05 4.28
CA PRO A 108 27.84 -2.78 4.07
C PRO A 108 28.14 -1.41 3.46
N THR A 109 27.13 -0.74 2.90
CA THR A 109 27.20 0.63 2.37
C THR A 109 26.52 1.64 3.28
N GLY A 110 26.08 1.22 4.47
CA GLY A 110 25.18 1.96 5.33
C GLY A 110 23.72 1.81 4.91
N ALA A 111 22.82 1.88 5.89
CA ALA A 111 21.38 1.79 5.69
C ALA A 111 20.62 2.55 6.78
N SER A 112 19.32 2.69 6.59
CA SER A 112 18.38 3.09 7.64
C SER A 112 17.17 2.15 7.62
N LEU A 113 16.40 2.13 8.70
CA LEU A 113 15.07 1.51 8.67
C LEU A 113 14.10 2.41 7.90
N ALA A 114 13.18 1.79 7.15
CA ALA A 114 12.18 2.47 6.35
C ALA A 114 11.33 3.45 7.18
N VAL A 115 10.99 3.12 8.42
CA VAL A 115 10.25 4.02 9.33
C VAL A 115 10.92 5.38 9.53
N TYR A 116 12.25 5.44 9.63
CA TYR A 116 12.95 6.72 9.80
C TYR A 116 12.90 7.54 8.51
N HIS A 117 13.01 6.88 7.35
CA HIS A 117 12.83 7.58 6.08
C HIS A 117 11.38 8.08 5.91
N GLN A 118 10.38 7.28 6.29
CA GLN A 118 8.97 7.69 6.28
C GLN A 118 8.74 8.92 7.17
N LEU A 119 9.31 8.94 8.38
CA LEU A 119 9.24 10.08 9.30
C LEU A 119 9.98 11.32 8.76
N HIS A 120 11.16 11.14 8.15
CA HIS A 120 11.90 12.23 7.50
C HIS A 120 11.08 12.87 6.38
N CYS A 121 10.45 12.05 5.52
CA CYS A 121 9.57 12.52 4.46
C CYS A 121 8.34 13.26 5.01
N LEU A 122 7.75 12.77 6.10
CA LEU A 122 6.60 13.42 6.72
C LEU A 122 6.97 14.81 7.30
N ASP A 123 8.14 14.94 7.93
CA ASP A 123 8.63 16.24 8.40
C ASP A 123 8.95 17.18 7.22
N ALA A 124 9.54 16.67 6.14
CA ALA A 124 9.76 17.45 4.93
C ALA A 124 8.44 17.99 4.34
N ILE A 125 7.36 17.20 4.38
CA ILE A 125 6.01 17.65 3.99
C ILE A 125 5.51 18.75 4.94
N ARG A 126 5.70 18.61 6.26
CA ARG A 126 5.35 19.67 7.24
C ARG A 126 6.07 20.98 6.91
N HIS A 127 7.36 20.94 6.62
CA HIS A 127 8.12 22.13 6.21
C HIS A 127 7.59 22.73 4.91
N ALA A 128 7.37 21.91 3.88
CA ALA A 128 6.86 22.36 2.59
C ALA A 128 5.47 23.00 2.72
N TYR A 129 4.61 22.42 3.55
CA TYR A 129 3.27 22.95 3.84
C TYR A 129 3.35 24.40 4.34
N TYR A 130 4.16 24.68 5.36
CA TYR A 130 4.26 26.02 5.92
C TYR A 130 4.92 27.03 4.98
N VAL A 131 5.92 26.62 4.20
CA VAL A 131 6.52 27.48 3.17
C VAL A 131 5.48 27.90 2.12
N LEU A 132 4.66 26.95 1.66
CA LEU A 132 3.62 27.24 0.68
C LEU A 132 2.46 28.05 1.28
N LEU A 133 2.09 27.74 2.53
CA LEU A 133 1.06 28.48 3.25
C LEU A 133 1.44 29.96 3.39
N ASP A 134 2.69 30.25 3.78
CA ASP A 134 3.20 31.62 3.88
C ASP A 134 3.16 32.32 2.53
N ALA A 135 3.62 31.66 1.47
CA ALA A 135 3.60 32.23 0.12
C ALA A 135 2.19 32.59 -0.35
N VAL A 136 1.18 31.77 0.00
CA VAL A 136 -0.22 32.02 -0.34
C VAL A 136 -0.82 33.14 0.50
N VAL A 137 -0.58 33.16 1.81
CA VAL A 137 -1.13 34.17 2.73
C VAL A 137 -0.47 35.54 2.52
N ASP A 138 0.84 35.58 2.26
CA ASP A 138 1.57 36.83 1.99
C ASP A 138 1.27 37.37 0.58
N GLY A 139 1.06 36.47 -0.40
CA GLY A 139 0.83 36.82 -1.82
C GLY A 139 -0.64 37.07 -2.19
N HIS A 140 -1.59 36.55 -1.42
CA HIS A 140 -3.02 36.62 -1.71
C HIS A 140 -3.86 36.80 -0.43
N ASN A 141 -4.99 37.49 -0.55
CA ASN A 141 -5.93 37.70 0.55
C ASN A 141 -6.86 36.47 0.74
N VAL A 142 -6.28 35.26 0.76
CA VAL A 142 -7.04 34.02 0.99
C VAL A 142 -7.32 33.88 2.47
N THR A 143 -8.58 33.65 2.82
CA THR A 143 -8.98 33.37 4.21
C THR A 143 -9.23 31.87 4.39
N PHE A 144 -8.79 31.30 5.52
CA PHE A 144 -9.01 29.87 5.81
C PHE A 144 -10.50 29.48 5.82
N SER A 145 -11.41 30.42 6.01
CA SER A 145 -12.86 30.20 5.95
C SER A 145 -13.39 29.86 4.56
N GLU A 146 -12.61 30.11 3.50
CA GLU A 146 -13.00 29.81 2.11
C GLU A 146 -12.50 28.43 1.65
N LEU A 147 -11.70 27.75 2.47
CA LEU A 147 -11.18 26.42 2.19
C LEU A 147 -12.19 25.34 2.61
N ASP A 148 -12.21 24.22 1.90
CA ASP A 148 -12.90 23.03 2.37
C ASP A 148 -12.23 22.48 3.65
N ASP A 149 -12.97 21.69 4.45
CA ASP A 149 -12.50 21.18 5.75
C ASP A 149 -11.16 20.44 5.65
N TYR A 150 -10.97 19.65 4.58
CA TYR A 150 -9.76 18.85 4.36
C TYR A 150 -8.53 19.72 4.08
N SER A 151 -8.74 20.90 3.49
CA SER A 151 -7.70 21.87 3.17
C SER A 151 -7.41 22.88 4.29
N THR A 152 -8.10 22.80 5.43
CA THR A 152 -7.86 23.71 6.56
C THR A 152 -6.51 23.46 7.24
N ASP A 153 -5.95 24.50 7.86
CA ASP A 153 -4.73 24.39 8.68
C ASP A 153 -4.91 23.35 9.79
N TRP A 154 -6.04 23.38 10.48
CA TRP A 154 -6.31 22.43 11.54
C TRP A 154 -6.32 20.97 11.06
N HIS A 155 -6.99 20.68 9.95
CA HIS A 155 -7.10 19.31 9.42
C HIS A 155 -5.73 18.81 8.94
N THR A 156 -4.97 19.67 8.23
CA THR A 156 -3.60 19.35 7.79
C THR A 156 -2.70 19.00 8.97
N ARG A 157 -2.72 19.83 10.02
CA ARG A 157 -1.92 19.63 11.23
C ARG A 157 -2.30 18.37 11.99
N HIS A 158 -3.61 18.13 12.15
CA HIS A 158 -4.10 16.90 12.77
C HIS A 158 -3.60 15.66 12.01
N CYS A 159 -3.66 15.67 10.67
CA CYS A 159 -3.17 14.60 9.82
C CYS A 159 -1.66 14.36 9.98
N ILE A 160 -0.84 15.42 10.06
CA ILE A 160 0.61 15.29 10.23
C ILE A 160 0.94 14.52 11.52
N ASP A 161 0.39 14.92 12.67
CA ASP A 161 0.68 14.22 13.92
C ASP A 161 0.04 12.82 13.97
N PHE A 162 -1.16 12.64 13.40
CA PHE A 162 -1.78 11.32 13.30
C PHE A 162 -0.92 10.35 12.50
N LEU A 163 -0.41 10.77 11.33
CA LEU A 163 0.48 9.95 10.50
C LEU A 163 1.79 9.65 11.22
N ARG A 164 2.39 10.64 11.90
CA ARG A 164 3.61 10.42 12.71
C ARG A 164 3.38 9.32 13.75
N GLN A 165 2.28 9.39 14.49
CA GLN A 165 1.94 8.36 15.49
C GLN A 165 1.69 6.99 14.85
N MET A 166 1.00 6.94 13.71
CA MET A 166 0.78 5.69 12.95
C MET A 166 2.08 5.05 12.47
N LEU A 167 3.00 5.85 11.92
CA LEU A 167 4.32 5.39 11.45
C LEU A 167 5.16 4.83 12.60
N MET A 168 5.15 5.49 13.77
CA MET A 168 5.87 4.98 14.95
C MET A 168 5.23 3.72 15.54
N CYS A 169 3.90 3.62 15.52
CA CYS A 169 3.17 2.46 16.05
C CYS A 169 3.28 1.23 15.15
N ASN A 170 3.38 1.42 13.83
CA ASN A 170 3.51 0.36 12.83
C ASN A 170 4.82 0.54 12.07
N ALA A 171 5.92 0.67 12.83
CA ALA A 171 7.23 0.94 12.28
C ALA A 171 7.63 -0.10 11.24
N ASP A 172 7.83 0.34 10.01
CA ASP A 172 8.39 -0.48 8.95
C ASP A 172 9.89 -0.68 9.20
N LEU A 173 10.24 -1.91 9.56
CA LEU A 173 11.61 -2.32 9.89
C LEU A 173 12.40 -2.81 8.67
N THR A 174 11.86 -2.68 7.46
CA THR A 174 12.62 -2.99 6.25
C THR A 174 13.86 -2.12 6.17
N ILE A 175 15.01 -2.75 5.88
CA ILE A 175 16.29 -2.08 5.75
C ILE A 175 16.38 -1.43 4.37
N GLU A 176 16.62 -0.12 4.35
CA GLU A 176 16.85 0.62 3.12
C GLU A 176 18.32 1.01 3.01
N GLU A 177 19.02 0.41 2.06
CA GLU A 177 20.44 0.70 1.83
C GLU A 177 20.66 2.07 1.21
N VAL A 178 21.75 2.71 1.60
CA VAL A 178 22.24 3.92 0.95
C VAL A 178 22.59 3.59 -0.49
N ASP A 179 22.03 4.37 -1.42
CA ASP A 179 22.42 4.37 -2.82
C ASP A 179 23.67 5.27 -2.98
N PRO A 180 24.85 4.72 -3.31
CA PRO A 180 26.07 5.50 -3.45
C PRO A 180 26.00 6.56 -4.56
N SER A 181 25.15 6.36 -5.57
CA SER A 181 24.98 7.33 -6.66
C SER A 181 24.18 8.56 -6.26
N LEU A 182 23.34 8.43 -5.24
CA LEU A 182 22.50 9.51 -4.70
C LEU A 182 23.12 10.13 -3.43
N GLY A 183 24.00 9.40 -2.75
CA GLY A 183 24.50 9.79 -1.42
C GLY A 183 23.42 9.72 -0.34
N GLY A 184 22.37 8.91 -0.54
CA GLY A 184 21.20 8.81 0.33
C GLY A 184 20.32 7.62 0.00
N ILE A 185 19.12 7.56 0.60
CA ILE A 185 18.19 6.44 0.44
C ILE A 185 17.07 6.81 -0.54
N ARG A 186 16.62 5.86 -1.35
CA ARG A 186 15.53 6.06 -2.35
C ARG A 186 14.12 5.99 -1.77
N GLY A 187 13.89 5.18 -0.73
CA GLY A 187 12.57 5.05 -0.10
C GLY A 187 11.67 3.95 -0.67
N PHE A 188 12.23 3.05 -1.47
CA PHE A 188 11.51 1.94 -2.10
C PHE A 188 12.15 0.58 -1.78
N GLY A 189 12.88 0.48 -0.67
CA GLY A 189 13.52 -0.76 -0.22
C GLY A 189 14.71 -1.25 -1.06
N ASN A 190 15.02 -0.67 -2.22
CA ASN A 190 16.14 -1.08 -3.11
C ASN A 190 16.18 -2.61 -3.38
N GLY A 191 15.01 -3.21 -3.61
CA GLY A 191 14.88 -4.65 -3.84
C GLY A 191 14.66 -5.48 -2.57
N ARG A 192 14.51 -4.85 -1.40
CA ARG A 192 14.02 -5.49 -0.18
C ARG A 192 12.50 -5.50 -0.14
N GLU A 193 11.95 -6.55 0.46
CA GLU A 193 10.52 -6.75 0.59
C GLU A 193 10.00 -5.99 1.82
N HIS A 194 8.77 -5.46 1.71
CA HIS A 194 8.02 -4.87 2.81
C HIS A 194 6.93 -5.85 3.26
N GLU A 195 6.65 -5.87 4.56
CA GLU A 195 5.56 -6.68 5.11
C GLU A 195 4.27 -5.88 5.16
N CYS A 196 3.41 -6.10 4.17
CA CYS A 196 2.14 -5.41 4.04
C CYS A 196 0.95 -6.34 4.33
N VAL A 197 -0.12 -5.78 4.87
CA VAL A 197 -1.44 -6.43 4.83
C VAL A 197 -1.92 -6.56 3.39
N ILE A 198 -2.77 -7.55 3.11
CA ILE A 198 -3.44 -7.65 1.82
C ILE A 198 -4.46 -6.51 1.72
N TRP A 199 -4.13 -5.46 0.96
CA TRP A 199 -4.95 -4.25 0.87
C TRP A 199 -6.38 -4.54 0.41
N GLU A 200 -6.56 -5.48 -0.52
CA GLU A 200 -7.89 -5.87 -0.99
C GLU A 200 -8.75 -6.48 0.12
N ASP A 201 -8.16 -7.18 1.08
CA ASP A 201 -8.92 -7.74 2.20
C ASP A 201 -9.42 -6.61 3.12
N VAL A 202 -8.58 -5.60 3.39
CA VAL A 202 -8.96 -4.40 4.15
C VAL A 202 -10.11 -3.66 3.45
N ARG A 203 -9.97 -3.47 2.14
CA ARG A 203 -10.97 -2.78 1.31
C ARG A 203 -12.29 -3.55 1.27
N ASN A 204 -12.26 -4.85 0.99
CA ASN A 204 -13.45 -5.69 0.91
C ASN A 204 -14.16 -5.80 2.27
N TRP A 205 -13.40 -5.89 3.37
CA TRP A 205 -13.96 -5.85 4.71
C TRP A 205 -14.72 -4.54 4.94
N SER A 206 -14.14 -3.41 4.56
CA SER A 206 -14.77 -2.08 4.72
C SER A 206 -16.07 -1.98 3.90
N ILE A 207 -16.05 -2.41 2.64
CA ILE A 207 -17.23 -2.41 1.75
C ILE A 207 -18.35 -3.29 2.34
N ALA A 208 -18.02 -4.45 2.89
CA ALA A 208 -19.00 -5.36 3.49
C ALA A 208 -19.69 -4.80 4.75
N HIS A 209 -19.14 -3.74 5.36
CA HIS A 209 -19.66 -3.09 6.56
C HIS A 209 -20.10 -1.64 6.33
N GLN A 210 -20.12 -1.16 5.08
CA GLN A 210 -20.74 0.12 4.74
C GLN A 210 -22.27 -0.02 4.83
N GLN A 211 -22.91 0.88 5.59
CA GLN A 211 -24.38 0.96 5.70
C GLN A 211 -25.00 1.60 4.47
#